data_AF-A0A915AWF2-F1
#
_entry.id   AF-A0A915AWF2-F1
#
_cell.length_a   1.000
_cell.length_b   1.000
_cell.length_c   1.000
_cell.angle_alpha   90.00
_cell.angle_beta   90.00
_cell.angle_gamma   90.00
#
_symmetry.space_group_name_H-M   'P 1'
#
loop_
_entity.id
_entity.type
_entity.pdbx_description
1 polymer ?
#
loop_
_entity_poly.entity_id
_entity_poly.type
_entity_poly.pdbx_seq_one_letter_code
_entity_poly.pdbx_strand_id
1 'polypeptide(L)'
;MEYVSLFECLYRCWAYQPIALLGLCILSQNYEHATQLAGYLWRLDVTADVLIEIDRLVQLIESPILAYVRMDLLSAEHQRSLASVLSALLMLLPQTDAFNTLHKRLQCIPSLTLLGTAPKTVSRSKVNFADLLEHFHKICEQQRKSVREKHRQLLIASAQ
;
A
#
# COMPACT_ATOMS: atom_id res chain seq x y z
N MET A 1 16.61 -15.81 -8.75
CA MET A 1 17.41 -14.74 -8.10
C MET A 1 17.20 -13.42 -8.82
N GLU A 2 17.19 -13.39 -10.16
CA GLU A 2 16.95 -12.17 -10.95
C GLU A 2 15.64 -11.44 -10.63
N TYR A 3 14.53 -12.16 -10.41
CA TYR A 3 13.25 -11.55 -10.04
C TYR A 3 13.26 -10.90 -8.64
N VAL A 4 14.05 -11.46 -7.70
CA VAL A 4 14.22 -10.90 -6.35
C VAL A 4 14.99 -9.60 -6.44
N SER A 5 16.13 -9.58 -7.15
CA SER A 5 16.91 -8.37 -7.35
C SER A 5 16.15 -7.29 -8.12
N LEU A 6 15.33 -7.68 -9.10
CA LEU A 6 14.47 -6.73 -9.83
C LEU A 6 13.42 -6.12 -8.90
N PHE A 7 12.74 -6.94 -8.09
CA PHE A 7 11.78 -6.47 -7.10
C PHE A 7 12.43 -5.51 -6.10
N GLU A 8 13.58 -5.87 -5.54
CA GLU A 8 14.31 -5.03 -4.58
C GLU A 8 14.77 -3.70 -5.20
N CYS A 9 15.21 -3.72 -6.46
CA CYS A 9 15.58 -2.51 -7.20
C CYS A 9 14.37 -1.60 -7.40
N LEU A 10 13.27 -2.14 -7.93
CA LEU A 10 12.03 -1.39 -8.14
C LEU A 10 11.48 -0.85 -6.82
N TYR A 11 11.51 -1.66 -5.77
CA TYR A 11 11.10 -1.26 -4.43
C TYR A 11 11.85 -0.01 -3.96
N ARG A 12 13.18 -0.02 -4.04
CA ARG A 12 14.01 1.11 -3.60
C ARG A 12 13.78 2.35 -4.45
N CYS A 13 13.59 2.19 -5.76
CA CYS A 13 13.27 3.30 -6.67
C CYS A 13 11.90 3.89 -6.38
N TRP A 14 10.90 3.06 -6.08
CA TRP A 14 9.51 3.48 -5.86
C TRP A 14 9.20 3.84 -4.41
N ALA A 15 10.16 3.71 -3.48
CA ALA A 15 9.99 4.13 -2.08
C ALA A 15 9.64 5.61 -1.92
N TYR A 16 9.94 6.45 -2.91
CA TYR A 16 9.55 7.86 -2.95
C TYR A 16 8.08 8.09 -3.35
N GLN A 17 7.41 7.07 -3.92
CA GLN A 17 6.00 7.05 -4.30
C GLN A 17 5.28 5.90 -3.58
N PRO A 18 4.84 6.11 -2.32
CA PRO A 18 4.35 5.04 -1.45
C PRO A 18 3.14 4.28 -2.02
N ILE A 19 2.27 4.94 -2.78
CA ILE A 19 1.09 4.27 -3.38
C ILE A 19 1.50 3.35 -4.53
N ALA A 20 2.46 3.77 -5.36
CA ALA A 20 3.03 2.91 -6.40
C ALA A 20 3.78 1.71 -5.79
N LEU A 21 4.54 1.94 -4.72
CA LEU A 21 5.23 0.87 -3.98
C LEU A 21 4.23 -0.13 -3.37
N LEU A 22 3.13 0.37 -2.80
CA LEU A 22 2.06 -0.47 -2.29
C LEU A 22 1.44 -1.31 -3.42
N GLY A 23 1.19 -0.69 -4.58
CA GLY A 23 0.75 -1.37 -5.78
C GLY A 23 1.69 -2.50 -6.20
N LEU A 24 3.01 -2.28 -6.20
CA LEU A 24 4.01 -3.31 -6.46
C LEU A 24 3.89 -4.50 -5.51
N CYS A 25 3.68 -4.25 -4.22
CA CYS A 25 3.53 -5.30 -3.21
C CYS A 25 2.22 -6.09 -3.39
N ILE A 26 1.12 -5.41 -3.74
CA ILE A 26 -0.16 -6.07 -4.06
C ILE A 26 -0.03 -6.93 -5.31
N LEU A 27 0.55 -6.39 -6.39
CA LEU A 27 0.76 -7.08 -7.66
C LEU A 27 1.60 -8.35 -7.51
N SER A 28 2.61 -8.29 -6.65
CA SER A 28 3.52 -9.41 -6.36
C SER A 28 3.01 -10.36 -5.26
N GLN A 29 1.75 -10.20 -4.82
CA GLN A 29 1.12 -10.99 -3.76
C GLN A 29 1.86 -10.96 -2.41
N ASN A 30 2.69 -9.95 -2.17
CA ASN A 30 3.38 -9.74 -0.89
C ASN A 30 2.50 -8.94 0.08
N TYR A 31 1.31 -9.46 0.37
CA TYR A 31 0.26 -8.73 1.09
C TYR A 31 0.60 -8.44 2.55
N GLU A 32 1.36 -9.32 3.22
CA GLU A 32 1.83 -9.07 4.59
C GLU A 32 2.71 -7.82 4.64
N HIS A 33 3.66 -7.72 3.71
CA HIS A 33 4.52 -6.53 3.60
C HIS A 33 3.73 -5.30 3.15
N ALA A 34 2.78 -5.47 2.23
CA ALA A 34 1.87 -4.39 1.85
C ALA A 34 1.07 -3.86 3.06
N THR A 35 0.69 -4.72 4.01
CA THR A 35 0.00 -4.31 5.24
C THR A 35 0.90 -3.45 6.13
N GLN A 36 2.19 -3.80 6.24
CA GLN A 36 3.17 -2.98 6.95
C GLN A 36 3.30 -1.59 6.32
N LEU A 37 3.41 -1.52 4.99
CA LEU A 37 3.45 -0.24 4.26
C LEU A 37 2.16 0.56 4.42
N ALA A 38 1.00 -0.10 4.33
CA ALA A 38 -0.30 0.52 4.51
C ALA A 38 -0.43 1.18 5.90
N GLY A 39 0.12 0.54 6.94
CA GLY A 39 0.17 1.09 8.30
C GLY A 39 0.98 2.39 8.44
N TYR A 40 1.80 2.74 7.46
CA TYR A 40 2.57 3.99 7.42
C TYR A 40 1.93 5.08 6.55
N LEU A 41 0.86 4.80 5.81
CA LEU A 41 0.25 5.76 4.89
C LEU A 41 -0.31 7.01 5.58
N TRP A 42 -0.69 6.92 6.87
CA TRP A 42 -1.13 8.09 7.64
C TRP A 42 -0.04 9.17 7.80
N ARG A 43 1.24 8.80 7.63
CA ARG A 43 2.38 9.74 7.68
C ARG A 43 2.57 10.52 6.39
N LEU A 44 1.85 10.14 5.32
CA LEU A 44 1.93 10.81 4.04
C LEU A 44 1.14 12.11 4.09
N ASP A 45 1.68 13.14 3.44
CA ASP A 45 0.91 14.34 3.16
C ASP A 45 -0.10 13.98 2.06
N VAL A 46 -1.38 13.89 2.42
CA VAL A 46 -2.47 13.51 1.51
C VAL A 46 -2.74 14.67 0.55
N THR A 47 -2.05 14.65 -0.59
CA THR A 47 -2.28 15.59 -1.70
C THR A 47 -3.29 15.03 -2.70
N ALA A 48 -3.80 15.90 -3.58
CA ALA A 48 -4.69 15.46 -4.67
C ALA A 48 -4.02 14.40 -5.56
N ASP A 49 -2.72 14.52 -5.82
CA ASP A 49 -1.97 13.55 -6.62
C ASP A 49 -1.95 12.16 -5.97
N VAL A 50 -1.76 12.10 -4.64
CA VAL A 50 -1.83 10.84 -3.88
C VAL A 50 -3.22 10.21 -4.00
N LEU A 51 -4.29 11.01 -3.91
CA LEU A 51 -5.66 10.51 -4.06
C LEU A 51 -5.91 9.95 -5.47
N ILE A 52 -5.38 10.61 -6.51
CA ILE A 52 -5.46 10.13 -7.89
C ILE A 52 -4.68 8.81 -8.07
N GLU A 53 -3.50 8.68 -7.45
CA GLU A 53 -2.74 7.44 -7.46
C GLU A 53 -3.51 6.30 -6.78
N ILE A 54 -4.18 6.56 -5.65
CA ILE A 54 -5.02 5.56 -4.98
C ILE A 54 -6.21 5.16 -5.85
N ASP A 55 -6.90 6.13 -6.45
CA ASP A 55 -8.03 5.88 -7.36
C ASP A 55 -7.62 4.97 -8.53
N ARG A 56 -6.47 5.27 -9.16
CA ARG A 56 -5.89 4.44 -10.22
C ARG A 56 -5.53 3.04 -9.74
N LEU A 57 -4.97 2.90 -8.53
CA LEU A 57 -4.66 1.60 -7.95
C LEU A 57 -5.94 0.78 -7.72
N VAL A 58 -7.02 1.40 -7.23
CA VAL A 58 -8.31 0.72 -7.06
C VAL A 58 -8.87 0.26 -8.41
N GLN A 59 -8.86 1.13 -9.43
CA GLN A 59 -9.28 0.76 -10.78
C GLN A 59 -8.45 -0.41 -11.33
N LEU A 60 -7.14 -0.42 -11.06
CA LEU A 60 -6.25 -1.49 -11.49
C LEU A 60 -6.59 -2.82 -10.79
N ILE A 61 -6.88 -2.81 -9.48
CA ILE A 61 -7.30 -4.00 -8.71
C ILE A 61 -8.61 -4.59 -9.25
N GLU A 62 -9.53 -3.73 -9.68
CA GLU A 62 -10.80 -4.14 -10.26
C GLU A 62 -10.69 -4.57 -11.73
N SER A 63 -9.55 -4.31 -12.37
CA SER A 63 -9.31 -4.73 -13.75
C SER A 63 -9.34 -6.26 -13.90
N PRO A 64 -9.64 -6.78 -15.10
CA PRO A 64 -9.59 -8.22 -15.37
C PRO A 64 -8.18 -8.80 -15.21
N ILE A 65 -7.14 -8.01 -15.52
CA ILE A 65 -5.74 -8.44 -15.46
C ILE A 65 -5.34 -8.81 -14.02
N LEU A 66 -5.91 -8.11 -13.02
CA LEU A 66 -5.68 -8.38 -11.60
C LEU A 66 -6.79 -9.18 -10.93
N ALA A 67 -7.56 -9.97 -11.70
CA ALA A 67 -8.60 -10.82 -11.11
C ALA A 67 -8.07 -11.74 -10.00
N TYR A 68 -6.81 -12.18 -10.09
CA TYR A 68 -6.17 -13.01 -9.07
C TYR A 68 -6.10 -12.32 -7.69
N VAL A 69 -5.85 -11.00 -7.63
CA VAL A 69 -5.83 -10.24 -6.36
C VAL A 69 -7.19 -10.30 -5.68
N ARG A 70 -8.27 -10.17 -6.46
CA ARG A 70 -9.64 -10.26 -5.93
C ARG A 70 -9.98 -11.69 -5.50
N MET A 71 -9.45 -12.70 -6.17
CA MET A 71 -9.59 -14.09 -5.75
C MET A 71 -8.83 -14.38 -4.44
N ASP A 72 -7.68 -13.72 -4.21
CA ASP A 72 -6.91 -13.85 -2.96
C ASP A 72 -7.68 -13.34 -1.73
N LEU A 73 -8.67 -12.45 -1.90
CA LEU A 73 -9.59 -12.04 -0.83
C LEU A 73 -10.47 -13.19 -0.32
N LEU A 74 -10.58 -14.30 -1.05
CA LEU A 74 -11.30 -15.51 -0.65
C LEU A 74 -10.38 -16.56 -0.05
N SER A 75 -9.05 -16.37 -0.12
CA SER A 75 -8.06 -17.28 0.44
C SER A 75 -7.85 -16.99 1.93
N ALA A 76 -7.92 -18.02 2.77
CA ALA A 76 -7.66 -17.89 4.21
C ALA A 76 -6.24 -17.37 4.52
N GLU A 77 -5.27 -17.63 3.64
CA GLU A 77 -3.88 -17.17 3.78
C GLU A 77 -3.75 -15.65 3.55
N HIS A 78 -4.43 -15.12 2.53
CA HIS A 78 -4.22 -13.76 2.04
C HIS A 78 -5.30 -12.77 2.45
N GLN A 79 -6.52 -13.25 2.74
CA GLN A 79 -7.68 -12.39 2.97
C GLN A 79 -7.41 -11.37 4.08
N ARG A 80 -6.80 -11.77 5.20
CA ARG A 80 -6.59 -10.85 6.33
C ARG A 80 -5.67 -9.69 5.95
N SER A 81 -4.51 -9.99 5.37
CA SER A 81 -3.53 -8.98 4.95
C SER A 81 -4.07 -8.11 3.84
N LEU A 82 -4.65 -8.70 2.80
CA LEU A 82 -5.15 -7.95 1.66
C LEU A 82 -6.36 -7.08 2.05
N ALA A 83 -7.33 -7.63 2.79
CA ALA A 83 -8.47 -6.83 3.27
C ALA A 83 -8.02 -5.68 4.18
N SER A 84 -6.98 -5.87 5.00
CA SER A 84 -6.39 -4.80 5.80
C SER A 84 -5.82 -3.67 4.92
N VAL A 85 -5.07 -4.02 3.87
CA VAL A 85 -4.50 -3.04 2.92
C VAL A 85 -5.59 -2.28 2.19
N LEU A 86 -6.58 -2.99 1.64
CA LEU A 86 -7.70 -2.37 0.93
C LEU A 86 -8.54 -1.50 1.86
N SER A 87 -8.75 -1.91 3.11
CA SER A 87 -9.46 -1.09 4.10
C SER A 87 -8.68 0.18 4.45
N ALA A 88 -7.34 0.11 4.56
CA ALA A 88 -6.51 1.29 4.79
C ALA A 88 -6.60 2.29 3.62
N LEU A 89 -6.56 1.80 2.37
CA LEU A 89 -6.77 2.64 1.19
C LEU A 89 -8.17 3.27 1.17
N LEU A 90 -9.20 2.49 1.53
CA LEU A 90 -10.57 2.98 1.63
C LEU A 90 -10.68 4.15 2.62
N MET A 91 -9.98 4.09 3.76
CA MET A 91 -10.00 5.14 4.79
C MET A 91 -9.26 6.42 4.38
N LEU A 92 -8.43 6.38 3.32
CA LEU A 92 -7.74 7.56 2.78
C LEU A 92 -8.52 8.24 1.65
N LEU A 93 -9.40 7.50 0.98
CA LEU A 93 -10.19 8.02 -0.13
C LEU A 93 -11.32 8.94 0.38
N PRO A 94 -11.59 10.08 -0.30
CA PRO A 94 -12.88 10.75 -0.18
C PRO A 94 -14.00 9.84 -0.72
N GLN A 95 -15.28 10.20 -0.54
CA GLN A 95 -16.45 9.43 -1.01
C GLN A 95 -16.60 9.43 -2.55
N THR A 96 -15.57 8.99 -3.27
CA THR A 96 -15.47 8.91 -4.73
C THR A 96 -15.99 7.58 -5.26
N ASP A 97 -16.00 7.41 -6.59
CA ASP A 97 -16.33 6.15 -7.23
C ASP A 97 -15.36 5.02 -6.86
N ALA A 98 -14.06 5.29 -6.72
CA ALA A 98 -13.12 4.29 -6.20
C ALA A 98 -13.46 3.87 -4.77
N PHE A 99 -13.84 4.81 -3.90
CA PHE A 99 -14.31 4.48 -2.56
C PHE A 99 -15.51 3.53 -2.63
N ASN A 100 -16.53 3.89 -3.41
CA ASN A 100 -17.73 3.06 -3.55
C ASN A 100 -17.43 1.67 -4.12
N THR A 101 -16.54 1.60 -5.10
CA THR A 101 -16.14 0.35 -5.74
C THR A 101 -15.42 -0.56 -4.75
N LEU A 102 -14.42 -0.02 -4.05
CA LEU A 102 -13.65 -0.78 -3.06
C LEU A 102 -14.51 -1.18 -1.86
N HIS A 103 -15.39 -0.30 -1.40
CA HIS A 103 -16.34 -0.57 -0.32
C HIS A 103 -17.27 -1.74 -0.67
N LYS A 104 -17.89 -1.70 -1.86
CA LYS A 104 -18.75 -2.80 -2.35
C LYS A 104 -17.97 -4.10 -2.48
N ARG A 105 -16.73 -4.05 -2.99
CA ARG A 105 -15.87 -5.23 -3.09
C ARG A 105 -15.64 -5.87 -1.72
N LEU A 106 -15.29 -5.07 -0.72
CA LEU A 106 -15.07 -5.52 0.66
C LEU A 106 -16.35 -6.10 1.30
N GLN A 107 -17.52 -5.52 1.01
CA GLN A 107 -18.81 -6.03 1.48
C GLN A 107 -19.18 -7.40 0.89
N CYS A 108 -18.72 -7.71 -0.33
CA CYS A 108 -18.97 -9.02 -0.95
C CYS A 108 -18.09 -10.15 -0.38
N ILE A 109 -17.09 -9.83 0.44
CA ILE A 109 -16.15 -10.84 0.95
C ILE A 109 -16.81 -11.58 2.12
N PRO A 110 -16.92 -12.91 2.07
CA PRO A 110 -17.37 -13.68 3.21
C PRO A 110 -16.42 -13.45 4.39
N SER A 111 -16.98 -13.18 5.57
CA SER A 111 -16.18 -13.10 6.80
C SER A 111 -15.63 -14.49 7.11
N LEU A 112 -14.39 -14.79 6.69
CA LEU A 112 -13.70 -16.05 7.03
C LEU A 112 -13.25 -16.08 8.51
N THR A 113 -13.95 -15.39 9.40
CA THR A 113 -13.61 -15.16 10.81
C THR A 113 -13.65 -16.42 11.70
N LEU A 114 -13.75 -17.64 11.15
CA LEU A 114 -14.00 -18.84 11.95
C LEU A 114 -13.20 -20.11 11.63
N LEU A 115 -12.13 -20.09 10.84
CA LEU A 115 -11.16 -21.19 10.86
C LEU A 115 -9.88 -20.73 11.54
N GLY A 116 -9.88 -20.89 12.86
CA GLY A 116 -8.77 -20.64 13.78
C GLY A 116 -7.55 -21.48 13.48
N THR A 117 -6.81 -21.11 12.44
CA THR A 117 -5.40 -21.46 12.32
C THR A 117 -4.64 -20.15 12.18
N ALA A 118 -3.68 -19.93 13.09
CA ALA A 118 -2.72 -18.85 12.93
C ALA A 118 -2.14 -18.95 11.50
N PRO A 119 -2.03 -17.84 10.76
CA PRO A 119 -1.46 -17.89 9.42
C PRO A 119 -0.08 -18.51 9.55
N LYS A 120 0.11 -19.67 8.89
CA LYS A 120 1.45 -20.17 8.65
C LYS A 120 2.05 -19.16 7.69
N THR A 121 2.96 -18.32 8.17
CA THR A 121 3.79 -17.45 7.35
C THR A 121 4.64 -18.36 6.47
N VAL A 122 4.11 -18.80 5.33
CA VAL A 122 4.90 -19.50 4.34
C VAL A 122 5.71 -18.41 3.66
N SER A 123 6.89 -18.09 4.18
CA SER A 123 7.80 -17.14 3.54
C SER A 123 8.30 -17.75 2.23
N ARG A 124 7.51 -17.61 1.17
CA ARG A 124 7.86 -18.05 -0.19
C ARG A 124 8.93 -17.14 -0.81
N SER A 125 9.06 -15.92 -0.30
CA SER A 125 9.91 -14.87 -0.83
C SER A 125 11.28 -14.90 -0.16
N LYS A 126 12.33 -15.06 -0.99
CA LYS A 126 13.75 -14.87 -0.59
C LYS A 126 14.12 -13.39 -0.42
N VAL A 127 13.14 -12.48 -0.46
CA VAL A 127 13.33 -11.03 -0.41
C VAL A 127 13.54 -10.63 1.05
N ASN A 128 14.55 -9.79 1.31
CA ASN A 128 14.73 -9.25 2.66
C ASN A 128 13.82 -8.02 2.89
N PHE A 129 12.57 -8.28 3.27
CA PHE A 129 11.60 -7.21 3.53
C PHE A 129 11.96 -6.31 4.72
N ALA A 130 12.76 -6.77 5.67
CA ALA A 130 13.17 -5.97 6.81
C ALA A 130 14.04 -4.78 6.37
N ASP A 131 15.07 -5.05 5.55
CA ASP A 131 15.96 -4.02 5.02
C ASP A 131 15.21 -3.03 4.11
N LEU A 132 14.26 -3.54 3.32
CA LEU A 132 13.43 -2.73 2.43
C LEU A 132 12.48 -1.81 3.24
N LEU A 133 11.91 -2.32 4.33
CA LEU A 133 11.03 -1.54 5.19
C LEU A 133 11.81 -0.43 5.91
N GLU A 134 13.01 -0.73 6.41
CA GLU A 134 13.90 0.27 7.01
C GLU A 134 14.25 1.38 6.01
N HIS A 135 14.60 1.00 4.78
CA HIS A 135 14.85 1.96 3.71
C HIS A 135 13.63 2.85 3.44
N PHE A 136 12.44 2.25 3.33
CA PHE A 136 11.19 2.99 3.13
C PHE A 136 10.93 3.99 4.26
N HIS A 137 11.07 3.57 5.52
CA HIS A 137 10.91 4.46 6.68
C HIS A 137 11.84 5.66 6.61
N LYS A 138 13.12 5.43 6.28
CA LYS A 138 14.11 6.50 6.14
C LYS A 138 13.70 7.51 5.07
N ILE A 139 13.21 7.06 3.91
CA ILE A 139 12.72 7.93 2.83
C ILE A 139 11.50 8.74 3.28
N CYS A 140 10.50 8.12 3.89
CA CYS A 140 9.31 8.84 4.37
C CYS A 140 9.67 9.93 5.39
N GLU A 141 10.62 9.66 6.30
CA GLU A 141 11.08 10.66 7.27
C GLU A 141 11.82 11.82 6.62
N GLN A 142 12.64 11.54 5.60
CA GLN A 142 13.34 12.57 4.85
C GLN A 142 12.38 13.46 4.06
N GLN A 143 11.41 12.87 3.36
CA GLN A 143 10.38 13.61 2.61
C GLN A 143 9.59 14.54 3.53
N ARG A 144 9.13 14.03 4.67
CA ARG A 144 8.38 14.82 5.65
C ARG A 144 9.20 15.97 6.25
N LYS A 145 10.49 15.74 6.55
CA LYS A 145 11.39 16.81 7.00
C LYS A 145 11.55 17.88 5.91
N SER A 146 11.71 17.48 4.66
CA SER A 146 11.84 18.39 3.52
C SER A 146 10.57 19.24 3.31
N VAL A 147 9.38 18.63 3.38
CA VAL A 147 8.11 19.37 3.27
C VAL A 147 7.95 20.38 4.40
N ARG A 148 8.23 19.97 5.65
CA ARG A 148 8.16 20.86 6.82
C ARG A 148 9.10 22.06 6.71
N GLU A 149 10.32 21.83 6.26
CA GLU A 149 11.30 22.90 6.09
C GLU A 149 10.88 23.87 4.97
N LYS A 150 10.39 23.35 3.84
CA LYS A 150 9.80 24.19 2.77
C LYS A 150 8.64 25.03 3.28
N HIS A 151 7.71 24.43 4.03
CA HIS A 151 6.57 25.14 4.60
C HIS A 151 7.02 26.23 5.58
N ARG A 152 8.01 25.94 6.42
CA ARG A 152 8.62 26.92 7.33
C ARG A 152 9.26 28.09 6.58
N GLN A 153 10.00 27.83 5.51
CA GLN A 153 10.62 28.86 4.67
C GLN A 153 9.58 29.77 4.00
N LEU A 154 8.48 29.20 3.49
CA LEU A 154 7.39 29.96 2.91
C LEU A 154 6.74 30.91 3.91
N LEU A 155 6.50 30.45 5.15
CA LEU A 155 5.94 31.30 6.21
C LEU A 155 6.87 32.49 6.54
N ILE A 156 8.18 32.24 6.62
CA ILE A 156 9.17 33.29 6.87
C ILE A 156 9.18 34.31 5.72
N ALA A 157 9.13 33.84 4.47
CA ALA A 157 9.11 34.71 3.29
C ALA A 157 7.81 35.53 3.18
N SER A 158 6.68 35.01 3.65
CA SER A 158 5.39 35.73 3.64
C SER A 158 5.24 36.79 4.76
N ALA A 159 6.13 36.75 5.76
CA ALA A 159 6.13 37.68 6.89
C ALA A 159 7.09 38.87 6.70
N GLN A 160 7.80 38.93 5.56
CA GLN A 160 8.67 40.03 5.13
C GLN A 160 7.98 40.84 4.04
#